data_AF-X0U608-F1
#
_entry.id   AF-X0U608-F1
#
_cell.length_a   1.000
_cell.length_b   1.000
_cell.length_c   1.000
_cell.angle_alpha   90.00
_cell.angle_beta   90.00
_cell.angle_gamma   90.00
#
_symmetry.space_group_name_H-M   'P 1'
#
loop_
_entity.id
_entity.type
_entity.pdbx_description
1 polymer ?
#
loop_
_entity_poly.entity_id
_entity_poly.type
_entity_poly.pdbx_seq_one_letter_code
_entity_poly.pdbx_strand_id
1 'polypeptide(L)'
;GMKLGEEKTVKIPSAEAYGPYRDELVKVIDRTEFPADIEPQVGQQLELELEDGRQVLVLVTEISESGVTLDANHPLAGKDLTFDIQLVDII
;
A
#
# COMPACT_ATOMS: atom_id res chain seq x y z
N GLY A 1 25.65 7.83 -12.57
CA GLY A 1 24.59 7.82 -13.60
C GLY A 1 24.73 6.59 -14.46
N MET A 2 23.67 6.17 -15.14
CA MET A 2 23.69 5.09 -16.13
C MET A 2 23.98 5.65 -17.53
N LYS A 3 24.53 4.83 -18.43
CA LYS A 3 24.69 5.17 -19.86
C LYS A 3 23.44 4.79 -20.66
N LEU A 4 23.18 5.48 -21.77
CA LEU A 4 22.07 5.14 -22.68
C LEU A 4 22.20 3.68 -23.13
N GLY A 5 21.14 2.90 -22.98
CA GLY A 5 21.10 1.46 -23.27
C GLY A 5 21.69 0.56 -22.18
N GLU A 6 22.17 1.11 -21.05
CA GLU A 6 22.66 0.31 -19.92
C GLU A 6 21.49 -0.33 -19.18
N GLU A 7 21.59 -1.64 -18.93
CA GLU A 7 20.70 -2.39 -18.06
C GLU A 7 21.38 -2.60 -16.69
N LYS A 8 20.61 -2.38 -15.62
CA LYS A 8 21.09 -2.58 -14.26
C LYS A 8 20.00 -3.15 -13.38
N THR A 9 20.31 -4.26 -12.73
CA THR A 9 19.50 -4.81 -11.64
C THR A 9 19.86 -4.09 -10.34
N VAL A 10 18.89 -3.45 -9.71
CA VAL A 10 19.04 -2.79 -8.42
C VAL A 10 18.15 -3.49 -7.41
N LYS A 11 18.74 -3.92 -6.30
CA LYS A 11 18.01 -4.44 -5.14
C LYS A 11 17.87 -3.34 -4.12
N ILE A 12 16.64 -2.96 -3.81
CA ILE A 12 16.30 -1.94 -2.83
C ILE A 12 15.63 -2.64 -1.65
N PRO A 13 16.28 -2.65 -0.47
CA PRO A 13 15.66 -3.15 0.75
C PRO A 13 14.33 -2.45 1.00
N SER A 14 13.35 -3.14 1.56
CA SER A 14 12.03 -2.57 1.89
C SER A 14 12.13 -1.23 2.65
N ALA A 15 13.06 -1.11 3.59
CA ALA A 15 13.32 0.11 4.36
C ALA A 15 13.74 1.33 3.51
N GLU A 16 14.35 1.12 2.34
CA GLU A 16 14.77 2.16 1.39
C GLU A 16 13.81 2.29 0.19
N ALA A 17 12.79 1.42 0.10
CA ALA A 17 11.76 1.44 -0.92
C ALA A 17 10.46 2.06 -0.38
N TYR A 18 9.48 1.23 -0.02
CA TYR A 18 8.17 1.65 0.49
C TYR A 18 8.07 1.62 2.02
N GLY A 19 9.20 1.39 2.69
CA GLY A 19 9.30 1.25 4.14
C GLY A 19 8.94 -0.16 4.63
N PRO A 20 9.12 -0.40 5.94
CA PRO A 20 8.66 -1.62 6.58
C PRO A 20 7.12 -1.66 6.60
N TYR A 21 6.56 -2.87 6.61
CA TYR A 21 5.17 -3.05 6.96
C TYR A 21 4.96 -2.62 8.42
N ARG A 22 3.92 -1.83 8.68
CA ARG A 22 3.60 -1.29 9.99
C ARG A 22 2.26 -1.80 10.46
N ASP A 23 2.27 -2.66 11.48
CA ASP A 23 1.04 -3.19 12.09
C ASP A 23 0.15 -2.07 12.66
N GLU A 24 0.76 -0.96 13.08
CA GLU A 24 0.08 0.27 13.53
C GLU A 24 -0.75 0.98 12.44
N LEU A 25 -0.51 0.65 11.16
CA LEU A 25 -1.33 1.12 10.04
C LEU A 25 -2.47 0.17 9.69
N VAL A 26 -2.59 -0.96 10.39
CA VAL A 26 -3.72 -1.88 10.31
C VAL A 26 -4.73 -1.48 11.38
N LYS A 27 -5.96 -1.20 10.97
CA LYS A 27 -7.05 -0.84 11.88
C LYS A 27 -8.23 -1.78 11.68
N VAL A 28 -8.80 -2.21 12.79
CA VAL A 28 -10.09 -2.93 12.80
C VAL A 28 -11.17 -1.89 13.08
N ILE A 29 -12.13 -1.80 12.17
CA ILE A 29 -13.30 -0.93 12.31
C ILE A 29 -14.50 -1.83 12.59
N ASP A 30 -15.28 -1.49 13.61
CA ASP A 30 -16.51 -2.23 13.91
C ASP A 30 -17.47 -2.15 12.72
N ARG A 31 -18.11 -3.27 12.38
CA ARG A 31 -19.01 -3.33 11.22
C ARG A 31 -20.16 -2.32 11.33
N THR A 32 -20.53 -1.96 12.55
CA THR A 32 -21.56 -0.96 12.87
C THR A 32 -21.13 0.49 12.58
N GLU A 33 -19.84 0.78 12.61
CA GLU A 33 -19.31 2.10 12.24
C GLU A 33 -19.13 2.25 10.73
N PHE A 34 -19.11 1.13 10.01
CA PHE A 34 -19.10 1.15 8.55
C PHE A 34 -20.44 1.68 8.01
N PRO A 35 -20.42 2.61 7.04
CA PRO A 35 -21.64 3.06 6.39
C PRO A 35 -22.43 1.88 5.83
N ALA A 36 -23.73 1.82 6.11
CA ALA A 36 -24.59 0.72 5.65
C ALA A 36 -24.67 0.63 4.12
N ASP A 37 -24.42 1.75 3.42
CA ASP A 37 -24.36 1.83 1.96
C ASP A 37 -23.06 1.24 1.37
N ILE A 38 -22.05 0.92 2.20
CA ILE A 38 -20.79 0.34 1.77
C ILE A 38 -20.70 -1.11 2.26
N GLU A 39 -20.72 -2.04 1.30
CA GLU A 39 -20.36 -3.44 1.52
C GLU A 39 -18.88 -3.64 1.17
N PRO A 40 -17.95 -3.58 2.14
CA PRO A 40 -16.55 -3.85 1.90
C PRO A 40 -16.41 -5.30 1.43
N GLN A 41 -15.44 -5.54 0.55
CA GLN A 41 -15.04 -6.87 0.12
C GLN A 41 -13.55 -7.05 0.40
N VAL A 42 -13.14 -8.26 0.80
CA VAL A 42 -11.70 -8.56 0.97
C VAL A 42 -10.98 -8.33 -0.36
N GLY A 43 -9.90 -7.55 -0.32
CA GLY A 43 -9.14 -7.12 -1.49
C GLY A 43 -9.64 -5.79 -2.11
N GLN A 44 -10.75 -5.23 -1.63
CA GLN A 44 -11.22 -3.92 -2.08
C GLN A 44 -10.34 -2.80 -1.50
N GLN A 45 -10.01 -1.82 -2.32
CA GLN A 45 -9.39 -0.57 -1.88
C GLN A 45 -10.47 0.47 -1.59
N LEU A 46 -10.35 1.13 -0.45
CA LEU A 46 -11.23 2.20 -0.01
C LEU A 46 -10.40 3.47 0.18
N GLU A 47 -10.99 4.61 -0.15
CA GLU A 47 -10.37 5.90 0.07
C GLU A 47 -10.91 6.50 1.36
N LEU A 48 -10.04 6.70 2.35
CA LEU A 48 -10.38 7.31 3.63
C LEU A 48 -9.81 8.72 3.68
N GLU A 49 -10.63 9.67 4.13
CA GLU A 49 -10.15 11.01 4.46
C GLU A 49 -9.62 11.02 5.89
N LEU A 50 -8.36 11.41 6.06
CA LEU A 50 -7.74 11.64 7.37
C LEU A 50 -8.16 13.01 7.93
N GLU A 51 -8.01 13.20 9.24
CA GLU A 51 -8.33 14.46 9.93
C GLU A 51 -7.56 15.69 9.39
N ASP A 52 -6.44 15.46 8.70
CA ASP A 52 -5.64 16.50 8.05
C ASP A 52 -6.08 16.83 6.62
N GLY A 53 -7.20 16.25 6.16
CA GLY A 53 -7.77 16.43 4.83
C GLY A 53 -7.07 15.64 3.72
N ARG A 54 -6.08 14.80 4.05
CA ARG A 54 -5.46 13.92 3.06
C ARG A 54 -6.31 12.67 2.87
N GLN A 55 -6.49 12.31 1.61
CA GLN A 55 -7.07 11.03 1.25
C GLN A 55 -5.99 9.95 1.24
N VAL A 56 -6.26 8.84 1.92
CA VAL A 56 -5.40 7.66 1.94
C VAL A 56 -6.17 6.46 1.43
N LEU A 57 -5.50 5.65 0.61
CA LEU A 57 -6.04 4.39 0.14
C LEU A 57 -5.73 3.32 1.17
N VAL A 58 -6.76 2.61 1.62
CA VAL A 58 -6.65 1.46 2.52
C VAL A 58 -7.19 0.21 1.84
N LEU A 59 -6.63 -0.94 2.16
CA LEU A 59 -7.03 -2.24 1.63
C LEU A 59 -7.84 -3.00 2.69
N VAL A 60 -9.00 -3.54 2.31
CA VAL A 60 -9.73 -4.47 3.18
C VAL A 60 -9.01 -5.82 3.15
N THR A 61 -8.36 -6.19 4.26
CA THR A 61 -7.60 -7.46 4.34
C THR A 61 -8.42 -8.59 4.92
N GLU A 62 -9.40 -8.29 5.77
CA GLU A 62 -10.27 -9.28 6.40
C GLU A 62 -11.64 -8.68 6.73
N ILE A 63 -12.68 -9.51 6.63
CA ILE A 63 -14.04 -9.17 7.05
C ILE A 63 -14.51 -10.30 7.97
N SER A 64 -14.95 -9.92 9.16
CA SER A 64 -15.55 -10.79 10.17
C SER A 64 -16.99 -10.35 10.45
N GLU A 65 -17.74 -11.16 11.20
CA GLU A 65 -19.11 -10.80 11.61
C GLU A 65 -19.15 -9.55 12.49
N SER A 66 -18.11 -9.31 13.29
CA SER A 66 -18.02 -8.17 14.21
C SER A 66 -17.33 -6.94 13.62
N GLY A 67 -16.39 -7.11 12.70
CA GLY A 67 -15.55 -6.00 12.22
C GLY A 67 -14.85 -6.23 10.90
N VAL A 68 -14.31 -5.15 10.35
CA VAL A 68 -13.61 -5.08 9.07
C VAL A 68 -12.18 -4.62 9.32
N THR A 69 -11.20 -5.39 8.86
CA THR A 69 -9.78 -5.05 8.97
C THR A 69 -9.33 -4.27 7.73
N LEU A 70 -8.87 -3.05 7.96
CA LEU A 70 -8.35 -2.13 6.96
C LEU A 70 -6.85 -1.97 7.13
N ASP A 71 -6.10 -2.10 6.05
CA ASP A 71 -4.66 -1.95 6.00
C ASP A 71 -4.28 -0.71 5.20
N ALA A 72 -3.69 0.29 5.86
CA ALA A 72 -3.20 1.51 5.21
C ALA A 72 -1.73 1.41 4.76
N ASN A 73 -1.10 0.24 4.84
CA ASN A 73 0.25 0.03 4.32
C ASN A 73 0.28 0.14 2.80
N HIS A 74 1.40 0.61 2.26
CA HIS A 74 1.63 0.53 0.83
C HIS A 74 1.63 -0.95 0.39
N PRO A 75 1.06 -1.33 -0.78
CA PRO A 75 1.01 -2.74 -1.25
C PRO A 75 2.37 -3.46 -1.36
N LEU A 76 3.46 -2.67 -1.39
CA LEU A 76 4.85 -3.10 -1.47
C LEU A 76 5.64 -2.87 -0.17
N ALA A 77 4.99 -2.39 0.90
CA ALA A 77 5.62 -2.22 2.21
C ALA A 77 6.10 -3.58 2.74
N GLY A 78 7.28 -3.59 3.36
CA GLY A 78 7.91 -4.80 3.90
C GLY A 78 8.46 -5.77 2.86
N LYS A 79 8.38 -5.45 1.55
CA LYS A 79 8.94 -6.28 0.48
C LYS A 79 10.24 -5.67 -0.06
N ASP A 80 11.29 -6.48 -0.12
CA ASP A 80 12.51 -6.10 -0.82
C ASP A 80 12.25 -6.10 -2.33
N LEU A 81 12.57 -5.00 -2.99
CA LEU A 81 12.27 -4.81 -4.40
C LEU A 81 13.52 -5.02 -5.24
N THR A 82 13.41 -5.86 -6.26
CA THR A 82 14.43 -6.01 -7.30
C THR A 82 13.89 -5.34 -8.56
N PHE A 83 14.55 -4.28 -9.00
CA PHE A 83 14.22 -3.56 -10.22
C PHE A 83 15.26 -3.88 -11.29
N ASP A 84 14.81 -4.34 -12.45
CA ASP A 84 15.61 -4.36 -13.66
C ASP A 84 15.34 -3.07 -14.42
N ILE A 85 16.33 -2.17 -14.42
CA ILE A 85 16.23 -0.82 -14.98
C ILE A 85 17.01 -0.80 -16.28
N GLN A 86 16.38 -0.39 -17.38
CA GLN A 86 17.05 -0.10 -18.65
C GLN A 86 16.98 1.41 -18.92
N LEU A 87 18.14 2.04 -19.16
CA LEU A 87 18.15 3.46 -19.54
C LEU A 87 17.77 3.61 -21.01
N VAL A 88 16.50 3.89 -21.28
CA VAL A 88 15.97 4.01 -22.65
C VAL A 88 16.34 5.33 -23.33
N ASP A 89 16.30 6.46 -22.60
CA ASP A 89 16.64 7.76 -23.17
C ASP A 89 17.04 8.79 -22.09
N ILE A 90 17.74 9.85 -22.48
CA ILE A 90 18.03 11.04 -21.66
C ILE A 90 17.63 12.27 -22.49
N ILE A 91 16.66 13.04 -22.00
CA ILE A 91 16.16 14.27 -22.64
C ILE A 91 16.88 15.48 -22.06
#